data_AF-A0A7S0M5M6-F1
#
_entry.id   AF-A0A7S0M5M6-F1
#
_cell.length_a   1.000
_cell.length_b   1.000
_cell.length_c   1.000
_cell.angle_alpha   90.00
_cell.angle_beta   90.00
_cell.angle_gamma   90.00
#
_symmetry.space_group_name_H-M   'P 1'
#
loop_
_entity.id
_entity.type
_entity.pdbx_description
1 polymer ?
#
loop_
_entity_poly.entity_id
_entity_poly.type
_entity_poly.pdbx_seq_one_letter_code
_entity_poly.pdbx_strand_id
1 'polypeptide(L)'
;EMKEIFFSRSFHYVPLVDVAIAHTALFACAALMVLRATLANHHRPKYVWIILACAVLEAIGYGARIHASENAVLTSYIAQSFLILVVPIALALVNYIVVGMLLKASGRHVLCMAPQRIAKVFLISDIVCFVLQSGGSGMMTQASMKQMGEANTVAGIVLQLSFFTAFCILTYHIAFGANFR
;
A
#
# COMPACT_ATOMS: atom_id res chain seq x y z
N GLU A 1 0.54 23.60 24.59
CA GLU A 1 0.22 22.55 25.59
C GLU A 1 -0.61 21.36 25.06
N MET A 2 -1.95 21.36 24.99
CA MET A 2 -2.69 20.12 24.62
C MET A 2 -2.39 19.58 23.21
N LYS A 3 -2.25 20.45 22.20
CA LYS A 3 -1.87 20.03 20.84
C LYS A 3 -0.43 19.50 20.77
N GLU A 4 0.50 20.08 21.51
CA GLU A 4 1.89 19.62 21.55
C GLU A 4 2.04 18.27 22.26
N ILE A 5 1.26 18.03 23.32
CA ILE A 5 1.19 16.73 23.98
C ILE A 5 0.66 15.67 23.01
N PHE A 6 -0.36 16.01 22.21
CA PHE A 6 -0.88 15.14 21.16
C PHE A 6 0.16 14.87 20.06
N PHE A 7 0.85 15.90 19.55
CA PHE A 7 1.89 15.72 18.54
C PHE A 7 3.07 14.90 19.04
N SER A 8 3.52 15.14 20.27
CA SER A 8 4.59 14.37 20.93
C SER A 8 4.22 12.90 21.11
N ARG A 9 2.96 12.60 21.46
CA ARG A 9 2.47 11.23 21.65
C ARG A 9 2.13 10.48 20.36
N SER A 10 1.57 11.17 19.36
CA SER A 10 1.06 10.53 18.15
C SER A 10 2.03 10.58 16.98
N PHE A 11 2.60 11.74 16.69
CA PHE A 11 3.48 11.90 15.54
C PHE A 11 4.97 11.75 15.91
N HIS A 12 5.36 12.03 17.15
CA HIS A 12 6.77 12.15 17.59
C HIS A 12 7.59 13.23 16.85
N TYR A 13 6.95 13.97 15.93
CA TYR A 13 7.46 15.15 15.23
C TYR A 13 6.33 16.16 15.04
N VAL A 14 6.66 17.41 14.73
CA VAL A 14 5.66 18.43 14.36
C VAL A 14 5.19 18.16 12.93
N PRO A 15 3.91 17.80 12.69
CA PRO A 15 3.44 17.46 11.37
C PRO A 15 3.50 18.65 10.41
N LEU A 16 4.19 18.48 9.28
CA LEU A 16 4.24 19.46 8.19
C LEU A 16 2.93 19.41 7.38
N VAL A 17 2.04 20.36 7.63
CA VAL A 17 0.72 20.44 6.98
C VAL A 17 0.88 20.68 5.47
N ASP A 18 1.84 21.50 5.05
CA ASP A 18 2.10 21.83 3.64
C ASP A 18 2.38 20.58 2.80
N VAL A 19 3.13 19.63 3.36
CA VAL A 19 3.46 18.37 2.69
C VAL A 19 2.21 17.50 2.55
N ALA A 20 1.34 17.48 3.55
CA ALA A 20 0.09 16.73 3.48
C ALA A 20 -0.88 17.34 2.44
N ILE A 21 -0.93 18.67 2.32
CA ILE A 21 -1.70 19.38 1.28
C ILE A 21 -1.18 19.02 -0.11
N ALA A 22 0.14 19.08 -0.31
CA ALA A 22 0.77 18.72 -1.58
C ALA A 22 0.44 17.27 -2.01
N HIS A 23 0.52 16.31 -1.08
CA HIS A 23 0.16 14.91 -1.36
C HIS A 23 -1.34 14.76 -1.63
N THR A 24 -2.20 15.43 -0.88
CA THR A 24 -3.65 15.42 -1.12
C THR A 24 -3.97 15.90 -2.54
N ALA A 25 -3.38 17.02 -2.95
CA ALA A 25 -3.55 17.57 -4.30
C ALA A 25 -3.03 16.60 -5.37
N LEU A 26 -1.85 16.02 -5.16
CA LEU A 26 -1.25 15.04 -6.07
C LEU A 26 -2.17 13.83 -6.29
N PHE A 27 -2.65 13.21 -5.22
CA PHE A 27 -3.51 12.03 -5.32
C PHE A 27 -4.91 12.36 -5.83
N ALA A 28 -5.44 13.55 -5.52
CA ALA A 28 -6.68 14.03 -6.13
C ALA A 28 -6.51 14.21 -7.65
N CYS A 29 -5.41 14.82 -8.11
CA CYS A 29 -5.08 14.93 -9.53
C CYS A 29 -4.91 13.55 -10.18
N ALA A 30 -4.21 12.61 -9.51
CA ALA A 30 -4.07 11.25 -9.99
C ALA A 30 -5.42 10.54 -10.14
N ALA A 31 -6.31 10.66 -9.14
CA ALA A 31 -7.66 10.12 -9.18
C ALA A 31 -8.45 10.69 -10.36
N LEU A 32 -8.38 12.00 -10.60
CA LEU A 32 -9.03 12.66 -11.74
C LEU A 32 -8.46 12.19 -13.09
N MET A 33 -7.15 12.04 -13.20
CA MET A 33 -6.51 11.51 -14.41
C MET A 33 -6.96 10.08 -14.71
N VAL A 34 -6.93 9.21 -13.70
CA VAL A 34 -7.39 7.81 -13.83
C VAL A 34 -8.87 7.77 -14.15
N LEU A 35 -9.70 8.60 -13.52
CA LEU A 35 -11.14 8.69 -13.80
C LEU A 35 -11.39 9.13 -15.24
N ARG A 36 -10.72 10.19 -15.72
CA ARG A 36 -10.83 10.66 -17.11
C ARG A 36 -10.40 9.58 -18.10
N ALA A 37 -9.24 8.94 -17.87
CA ALA A 37 -8.76 7.84 -18.72
C ALA A 37 -9.73 6.66 -18.72
N THR A 38 -10.32 6.36 -17.56
CA THR A 38 -11.35 5.32 -17.41
C THR A 38 -12.55 5.67 -18.27
N LEU A 39 -13.12 6.86 -18.13
CA LEU A 39 -14.31 7.29 -18.87
C LEU A 39 -14.09 7.40 -20.39
N ALA A 40 -12.90 7.82 -20.82
CA ALA A 40 -12.57 7.96 -22.24
C ALA A 40 -12.43 6.61 -22.98
N ASN A 41 -12.00 5.54 -22.30
CA ASN A 41 -11.77 4.23 -22.91
C ASN A 41 -12.88 3.24 -22.52
N HIS A 42 -13.72 2.83 -23.48
CA HIS A 42 -14.78 1.84 -23.23
C HIS A 42 -14.25 0.41 -22.97
N HIS A 43 -13.11 0.02 -23.55
CA HIS A 43 -12.51 -1.31 -23.40
C HIS A 43 -11.47 -1.38 -22.26
N ARG A 44 -11.82 -0.86 -21.08
CA ARG A 44 -10.91 -0.79 -19.95
C ARG A 44 -10.90 -2.09 -19.13
N PRO A 45 -9.73 -2.52 -18.63
CA PRO A 45 -9.64 -3.67 -17.75
C PRO A 45 -10.11 -3.33 -16.33
N LYS A 46 -10.72 -4.29 -15.64
CA LYS A 46 -11.38 -4.08 -14.33
C LYS A 46 -10.44 -3.60 -13.22
N TYR A 47 -9.13 -3.86 -13.32
CA TYR A 47 -8.15 -3.42 -12.32
C TYR A 47 -7.99 -1.89 -12.25
N VAL A 48 -8.38 -1.14 -13.28
CA VAL A 48 -8.32 0.34 -13.28
C VAL A 48 -9.20 0.94 -12.18
N TRP A 49 -10.32 0.28 -11.84
CA TRP A 49 -11.17 0.70 -10.71
C TRP A 49 -10.47 0.57 -9.37
N ILE A 50 -9.58 -0.42 -9.22
CA ILE A 50 -8.78 -0.59 -8.01
C ILE A 50 -7.76 0.56 -7.91
N ILE A 51 -7.10 0.92 -9.01
CA ILE A 51 -6.18 2.07 -9.07
C ILE A 51 -6.91 3.37 -8.70
N LEU A 52 -8.11 3.59 -9.25
CA LEU A 52 -8.93 4.76 -8.92
C LEU A 52 -9.28 4.77 -7.43
N ALA A 53 -9.74 3.65 -6.88
CA ALA A 53 -10.06 3.53 -5.46
C ALA A 53 -8.82 3.81 -4.59
N CYS A 54 -7.64 3.32 -4.96
CA CYS A 54 -6.38 3.61 -4.27
C CYS A 54 -6.07 5.11 -4.24
N ALA A 55 -6.13 5.78 -5.40
CA ALA A 55 -5.86 7.22 -5.47
C ALA A 55 -6.85 8.06 -4.64
N VAL A 56 -8.13 7.66 -4.62
CA VAL A 56 -9.15 8.32 -3.79
C VAL A 56 -8.88 8.07 -2.30
N LEU A 57 -8.56 6.84 -1.91
CA LEU A 57 -8.25 6.50 -0.52
C LEU A 57 -7.01 7.24 -0.01
N GLU A 58 -5.97 7.42 -0.82
CA GLU A 58 -4.81 8.24 -0.46
C GLU A 58 -5.20 9.71 -0.30
N ALA A 59 -5.97 10.28 -1.23
CA ALA A 59 -6.43 11.66 -1.11
C ALA A 59 -7.24 11.88 0.18
N ILE A 60 -8.13 10.94 0.53
CA ILE A 60 -8.89 10.98 1.79
C ILE A 60 -7.97 10.78 3.00
N GLY A 61 -6.99 9.88 2.92
CA GLY A 61 -6.01 9.63 3.97
C GLY A 61 -5.17 10.85 4.30
N TYR A 62 -4.64 11.54 3.29
CA TYR A 62 -3.92 12.81 3.50
C TYR A 62 -4.83 13.97 3.89
N GLY A 63 -6.09 13.99 3.44
CA GLY A 63 -7.10 14.91 3.96
C GLY A 63 -7.36 14.72 5.45
N ALA A 64 -7.49 13.45 5.89
CA ALA A 64 -7.62 13.11 7.30
C ALA A 64 -6.36 13.46 8.10
N ARG A 65 -5.17 13.42 7.47
CA ARG A 65 -3.90 13.88 8.07
C ARG A 65 -3.89 15.37 8.34
N ILE A 66 -4.38 16.19 7.41
CA ILE A 66 -4.53 17.64 7.60
C ILE A 66 -5.46 17.89 8.79
N HIS A 67 -6.63 17.26 8.79
CA HIS A 67 -7.59 17.38 9.89
C HIS A 67 -7.02 16.92 11.25
N ALA A 68 -6.26 15.82 11.27
CA ALA A 68 -5.58 15.33 12.48
C ALA A 68 -4.50 16.31 12.98
N SER A 69 -3.80 16.97 12.06
CA SER A 69 -2.73 17.93 12.38
C SER A 69 -3.31 19.26 12.90
N GLU A 70 -4.43 19.71 12.37
CA GLU A 70 -5.06 20.97 12.80
C GLU A 70 -5.87 20.82 14.10
N ASN A 71 -6.63 19.73 14.22
CA ASN A 71 -7.60 19.53 15.31
C ASN A 71 -7.13 18.57 16.41
N ALA A 72 -5.95 17.94 16.26
CA ALA A 72 -5.40 16.99 17.23
C ALA A 72 -6.37 15.84 17.59
N VAL A 73 -7.08 15.32 16.59
CA VAL A 73 -8.10 14.27 16.76
C VAL A 73 -7.50 12.89 16.52
N LEU A 74 -7.53 12.03 17.54
CA LEU A 74 -7.00 10.67 17.48
C LEU A 74 -7.69 9.82 16.41
N THR A 75 -9.01 9.93 16.25
CA THR A 75 -9.77 9.19 15.23
C THR A 75 -9.28 9.51 13.82
N SER A 76 -8.98 10.79 13.52
CA SER A 76 -8.42 11.20 12.24
C SER A 76 -6.98 10.69 12.06
N TYR A 77 -6.19 10.64 13.13
CA TYR A 77 -4.85 10.05 13.12
C TYR A 77 -4.86 8.54 12.85
N ILE A 78 -5.81 7.80 13.42
CA ILE A 78 -5.97 6.37 13.16
C ILE A 78 -6.45 6.16 11.71
N ALA A 79 -7.44 6.94 11.27
CA ALA A 79 -7.98 6.86 9.93
C ALA A 79 -6.92 7.16 8.85
N GLN A 80 -6.14 8.25 8.97
CA GLN A 80 -5.07 8.54 8.01
C GLN A 80 -4.00 7.43 7.97
N SER A 81 -3.59 6.92 9.15
CA SER A 81 -2.58 5.86 9.23
C SER A 81 -3.07 4.59 8.57
N PHE A 82 -4.33 4.20 8.78
CA PHE A 82 -4.92 3.02 8.17
C PHE A 82 -5.11 3.18 6.65
N LEU A 83 -5.71 4.29 6.22
CA LEU A 83 -6.02 4.52 4.80
C LEU A 83 -4.75 4.54 3.95
N ILE A 84 -3.71 5.25 4.39
CA ILE A 84 -2.43 5.34 3.67
C ILE A 84 -1.75 3.97 3.61
N LEU A 85 -1.88 3.16 4.67
CA LEU A 85 -1.20 1.86 4.75
C LEU A 85 -1.93 0.75 3.95
N VAL A 86 -3.25 0.82 3.78
CA VAL A 86 -3.99 -0.15 2.96
C VAL A 86 -3.71 0.02 1.46
N VAL A 87 -3.41 1.23 0.99
CA VAL A 87 -3.21 1.49 -0.44
C VAL A 87 -2.08 0.67 -1.07
N PRO A 88 -0.87 0.56 -0.49
CA PRO A 88 0.19 -0.30 -1.00
C PRO A 88 -0.25 -1.75 -1.25
N ILE A 89 -1.07 -2.32 -0.36
CA ILE A 89 -1.58 -3.70 -0.48
C ILE A 89 -2.53 -3.81 -1.68
N ALA A 90 -3.42 -2.83 -1.85
CA ALA A 90 -4.36 -2.78 -2.96
C ALA A 90 -3.66 -2.55 -4.31
N LEU A 91 -2.59 -1.75 -4.34
CA LEU A 91 -1.76 -1.56 -5.53
C LEU A 91 -0.96 -2.81 -5.88
N ALA A 92 -0.47 -3.57 -4.89
CA ALA A 92 0.21 -4.84 -5.12
C ALA A 92 -0.70 -5.86 -5.84
N LEU A 93 -1.99 -5.91 -5.48
CA LEU A 93 -2.98 -6.73 -6.18
C LEU A 93 -3.07 -6.39 -7.69
N VAL A 94 -3.01 -5.11 -8.05
CA VAL A 94 -3.03 -4.67 -9.46
C VAL A 94 -1.80 -5.21 -10.19
N ASN A 95 -0.61 -5.11 -9.59
CA ASN A 95 0.63 -5.65 -10.17
C ASN A 95 0.51 -7.15 -10.43
N TYR A 96 -0.08 -7.91 -9.51
CA TYR A 96 -0.27 -9.35 -9.69
C TYR A 96 -1.24 -9.69 -10.83
N ILE A 97 -2.29 -8.90 -11.02
CA ILE A 97 -3.22 -9.05 -12.16
C ILE A 97 -2.48 -8.76 -13.47
N VAL A 98 -1.70 -7.68 -13.53
CA VAL A 98 -0.89 -7.28 -14.70
C VAL A 98 0.12 -8.36 -15.08
N VAL A 99 0.91 -8.84 -14.13
CA VAL A 99 1.87 -9.94 -14.36
C VAL A 99 1.15 -11.22 -14.80
N GLY A 100 -0.01 -11.52 -14.24
CA GLY A 100 -0.82 -12.67 -14.65
C GLY A 100 -1.33 -12.58 -16.09
N MET A 101 -1.65 -11.38 -16.59
CA MET A 101 -2.01 -11.17 -17.99
C MET A 101 -0.80 -11.28 -18.91
N LEU A 102 0.35 -10.71 -18.51
CA LEU A 102 1.60 -10.82 -19.27
C LEU A 102 2.04 -12.28 -19.41
N LEU A 103 1.92 -13.07 -18.35
CA LEU A 103 2.23 -14.50 -18.38
C LEU A 103 1.33 -15.25 -19.37
N LYS A 104 0.01 -14.98 -19.35
CA LYS A 104 -0.93 -15.57 -20.32
C LYS A 104 -0.60 -15.16 -21.76
N ALA A 105 -0.29 -13.89 -21.99
CA ALA A 105 0.06 -13.38 -23.31
C ALA A 105 1.37 -13.97 -23.84
N SER A 106 2.33 -14.27 -22.96
CA SER A 106 3.62 -14.87 -23.34
C SER A 106 3.54 -16.34 -23.76
N GLY A 107 2.39 -17.00 -23.58
CA GLY A 107 2.21 -18.43 -23.90
C GLY A 107 3.07 -19.40 -23.08
N ARG A 108 3.84 -18.90 -22.10
CA ARG A 108 4.73 -19.72 -21.31
C ARG A 108 4.07 -20.28 -20.05
N HIS A 109 4.10 -21.59 -19.90
CA HIS A 109 3.84 -22.31 -18.66
C HIS A 109 5.07 -22.29 -17.73
N VAL A 110 5.67 -21.11 -17.46
CA VAL A 110 6.91 -21.01 -16.64
C VAL A 110 6.67 -21.48 -15.20
N LEU A 111 5.42 -21.41 -14.72
CA LEU A 111 5.03 -21.93 -13.42
C LEU A 111 3.94 -22.97 -13.58
N CYS A 112 4.14 -24.10 -12.91
CA CYS A 112 3.14 -25.16 -12.72
C CYS A 112 1.91 -24.69 -11.90
N MET A 113 1.85 -23.41 -11.50
CA MET A 113 0.75 -22.78 -10.79
C MET A 113 0.07 -21.71 -11.63
N ALA A 114 -1.26 -21.70 -11.63
CA ALA A 114 -2.05 -20.67 -12.27
C ALA A 114 -1.66 -19.27 -11.74
N PRO A 115 -1.52 -18.24 -12.60
CA PRO A 115 -1.14 -16.88 -12.18
C PRO A 115 -2.05 -16.30 -11.08
N GLN A 116 -3.30 -16.75 -11.01
CA GLN A 116 -4.25 -16.40 -9.95
C GLN A 116 -3.84 -16.92 -8.57
N ARG A 117 -3.14 -18.05 -8.47
CA ARG A 117 -2.65 -18.60 -7.19
C ARG A 117 -1.43 -17.81 -6.70
N ILE A 118 -0.54 -17.44 -7.61
CA ILE A 118 0.62 -16.61 -7.33
C ILE A 118 0.18 -15.25 -6.76
N ALA A 119 -0.78 -14.60 -7.43
CA ALA A 119 -1.38 -13.34 -6.96
C ALA A 119 -1.97 -13.44 -5.55
N LYS A 120 -2.66 -14.55 -5.25
CA LYS A 120 -3.25 -14.79 -3.93
C LYS A 120 -2.19 -14.99 -2.85
N VAL A 121 -1.13 -15.76 -3.13
CA VAL A 121 -0.03 -16.00 -2.17
C VAL A 121 0.65 -14.69 -1.81
N PHE A 122 0.99 -13.87 -2.80
CA PHE A 122 1.64 -12.60 -2.53
C PHE A 122 0.70 -11.61 -1.81
N LEU A 123 -0.57 -11.53 -2.19
CA LEU A 123 -1.55 -10.70 -1.48
C LEU A 123 -1.72 -11.13 -0.02
N ILE A 124 -1.82 -12.43 0.24
CA ILE A 124 -1.93 -12.96 1.61
C ILE A 124 -0.67 -12.62 2.40
N SER A 125 0.51 -12.75 1.77
CA SER A 125 1.77 -12.34 2.38
C SER A 125 1.76 -10.86 2.76
N ASP A 126 1.35 -9.96 1.87
CA ASP A 126 1.28 -8.52 2.15
C ASP A 126 0.32 -8.21 3.32
N ILE A 127 -0.82 -8.90 3.38
CA ILE A 127 -1.78 -8.76 4.50
C ILE A 127 -1.18 -9.26 5.82
N VAL A 128 -0.49 -10.41 5.81
CA VAL A 128 0.17 -10.94 7.01
C VAL A 128 1.26 -9.99 7.49
N CYS A 129 2.09 -9.48 6.57
CA CYS A 129 3.13 -8.50 6.88
C CYS A 129 2.54 -7.21 7.46
N PHE A 130 1.43 -6.73 6.90
CA PHE A 130 0.71 -5.58 7.42
C PHE A 130 0.18 -5.79 8.84
N VAL A 131 -0.42 -6.96 9.11
CA VAL A 131 -0.92 -7.29 10.46
C VAL A 131 0.22 -7.37 11.47
N LEU A 132 1.35 -7.97 11.10
CA LEU A 132 2.54 -8.04 11.96
C LEU A 132 3.10 -6.64 12.26
N GLN A 133 3.21 -5.77 11.26
CA GLN A 133 3.74 -4.42 11.42
C GLN A 133 2.78 -3.48 12.17
N SER A 134 1.49 -3.54 11.86
CA SER A 134 0.47 -2.72 12.54
C SER A 134 0.29 -3.17 13.99
N GLY A 135 0.23 -4.48 14.23
CA GLY A 135 0.21 -5.06 15.57
C GLY A 135 1.48 -4.74 16.36
N GLY A 136 2.65 -4.90 15.73
CA GLY A 136 3.94 -4.54 16.32
C GLY A 136 4.02 -3.06 16.71
N SER A 137 3.62 -2.18 15.79
CA SER A 137 3.53 -0.73 16.04
C SER A 137 2.57 -0.39 17.18
N GLY A 138 1.43 -1.08 17.27
CA GLY A 138 0.49 -0.91 18.37
C GLY A 138 1.06 -1.37 19.72
N MET A 139 1.77 -2.50 19.74
CA MET A 139 2.41 -3.04 20.95
C MET A 139 3.52 -2.12 21.48
N MET A 140 4.23 -1.41 20.60
CA MET A 140 5.27 -0.45 20.97
C MET A 140 4.77 0.74 21.79
N THR A 141 3.45 0.99 21.81
CA THR A 141 2.84 2.02 22.67
C THR A 141 2.83 1.63 24.15
N GLN A 142 2.99 0.35 24.47
CA GLN A 142 3.03 -0.17 25.83
C GLN A 142 4.46 -0.51 26.22
N ALA A 143 4.97 0.07 27.32
CA ALA A 143 6.35 -0.14 27.76
C ALA A 143 6.69 -1.62 28.00
N SER A 144 5.75 -2.41 28.52
CA SER A 144 5.93 -3.85 28.76
C SER A 144 6.02 -4.70 27.49
N MET A 145 5.38 -4.25 26.40
CA MET A 145 5.30 -4.99 25.13
C MET A 145 6.22 -4.42 24.05
N LYS A 146 6.99 -3.37 24.37
CA LYS A 146 7.80 -2.63 23.39
C LYS A 146 8.78 -3.52 22.63
N GLN A 147 9.55 -4.34 23.34
CA GLN A 147 10.54 -5.24 22.72
C GLN A 147 9.87 -6.29 21.82
N MET A 148 8.71 -6.82 22.23
CA MET A 148 7.94 -7.76 21.42
C MET A 148 7.32 -7.08 20.19
N GLY A 149 6.88 -5.83 20.33
CA GLY A 149 6.37 -5.01 19.24
C GLY A 149 7.43 -4.68 18.20
N GLU A 150 8.65 -4.32 18.64
CA GLU A 150 9.81 -4.11 17.75
C GLU A 150 10.15 -5.39 16.98
N ALA A 151 10.19 -6.54 17.66
CA ALA A 151 10.44 -7.83 17.01
C ALA A 151 9.37 -8.18 15.95
N ASN A 152 8.08 -7.97 16.24
CA ASN A 152 6.99 -8.20 15.28
C ASN A 152 7.08 -7.29 14.06
N THR A 153 7.38 -6.01 14.26
CA THR A 153 7.55 -5.03 13.17
C THR A 153 8.71 -5.42 12.27
N VAL A 154 9.87 -5.78 12.84
CA VAL A 154 11.05 -6.23 12.09
C VAL A 154 10.75 -7.53 11.34
N ALA A 155 10.07 -8.50 11.97
CA ALA A 155 9.68 -9.74 11.32
C ALA A 155 8.77 -9.49 10.10
N GLY A 156 7.80 -8.57 10.22
CA GLY A 156 6.94 -8.17 9.11
C GLY A 156 7.72 -7.55 7.95
N ILE A 157 8.69 -6.67 8.24
CA ILE A 157 9.53 -6.03 7.20
C ILE A 157 10.40 -7.07 6.47
N VAL A 158 11.05 -7.98 7.20
CA VAL A 158 11.90 -9.04 6.61
C VAL A 158 11.07 -9.97 5.72
N LEU A 159 9.88 -10.37 6.20
CA LEU A 159 8.98 -11.22 5.44
C LEU A 159 8.53 -10.52 4.15
N GLN A 160 8.07 -9.26 4.25
CA GLN A 160 7.60 -8.49 3.11
C GLN A 160 8.70 -8.30 2.06
N LEU A 161 9.91 -7.95 2.48
CA LEU A 161 11.05 -7.79 1.59
C LEU A 161 11.42 -9.10 0.87
N SER A 162 11.34 -10.23 1.59
CA SER A 162 11.64 -11.55 1.02
C SER A 162 10.65 -11.92 -0.10
N PHE A 163 9.35 -11.72 0.14
CA PHE A 163 8.32 -11.94 -0.87
C PHE A 163 8.41 -10.96 -2.04
N PHE A 164 8.66 -9.68 -1.75
CA PHE A 164 8.85 -8.67 -2.80
C PHE A 164 10.04 -9.02 -3.71
N THR A 165 11.15 -9.48 -3.13
CA THR A 165 12.34 -9.92 -3.89
C THR A 165 12.01 -11.12 -4.78
N ALA A 166 11.30 -12.13 -4.26
CA ALA A 166 10.86 -13.27 -5.05
C ALA A 166 9.93 -12.86 -6.21
N PHE A 167 9.05 -11.89 -5.98
CA PHE A 167 8.19 -11.31 -7.01
C PHE A 167 9.02 -10.61 -8.09
N CYS A 168 10.01 -9.79 -7.73
CA CYS A 168 10.89 -9.12 -8.69
C CYS A 168 11.65 -10.11 -9.58
N ILE A 169 12.20 -11.19 -9.00
CA ILE A 169 12.90 -12.24 -9.76
C ILE A 169 11.94 -12.91 -10.75
N LEU A 170 10.72 -13.23 -10.31
CA LEU A 170 9.70 -13.81 -11.17
C LEU A 170 9.34 -12.88 -12.33
N THR A 171 9.07 -11.61 -12.04
CA THR A 171 8.74 -10.62 -13.07
C THR A 171 9.89 -10.42 -14.04
N TYR A 172 11.14 -10.34 -13.56
CA TYR A 172 12.34 -10.24 -14.39
C TYR A 172 12.46 -11.44 -15.33
N HIS A 173 12.30 -12.66 -14.82
CA HIS A 173 12.39 -13.88 -15.64
C HIS A 173 11.30 -13.91 -16.72
N ILE A 174 10.07 -13.47 -16.41
CA ILE A 174 8.99 -13.38 -17.41
C ILE A 174 9.31 -12.32 -18.47
N ALA A 175 9.77 -11.13 -18.05
CA ALA A 175 10.06 -10.01 -18.94
C ALA A 175 11.24 -10.29 -19.88
N PHE A 176 12.37 -10.75 -19.34
CA PHE A 176 13.58 -11.04 -20.15
C PHE A 176 13.47 -12.35 -20.92
N GLY A 177 12.73 -13.32 -20.41
CA GLY A 177 12.41 -14.51 -21.18
C GLY A 177 11.67 -14.14 -22.47
N ALA A 178 10.76 -13.15 -22.44
CA ALA A 178 9.91 -12.80 -23.58
C ALA A 178 10.68 -12.25 -24.80
N ASN A 179 11.90 -11.75 -24.63
CA ASN A 179 12.69 -11.10 -25.69
C ASN A 179 13.47 -12.05 -26.64
N PHE A 180 13.20 -13.36 -26.64
CA PHE A 180 13.96 -14.31 -27.46
C PHE A 180 13.14 -15.17 -28.45
N ARG A 181 11.91 -14.78 -28.82
CA ARG A 181 11.19 -15.42 -29.93
C ARG A 181 10.37 -14.43 -30.73
#